data_AF-A0A218Q619-F1
#
_entry.id   AF-A0A218Q619-F1
#
_cell.length_a   1.000
_cell.length_b   1.000
_cell.length_c   1.000
_cell.angle_alpha   90.00
_cell.angle_beta   90.00
_cell.angle_gamma   90.00
#
_symmetry.space_group_name_H-M   'P 1'
#
loop_
_entity.id
_entity.type
_entity.pdbx_description
1 polymer ?
#
loop_
_entity_poly.entity_id
_entity_poly.type
_entity_poly.pdbx_seq_one_letter_code
_entity_poly.pdbx_strand_id
1 'polypeptide(L)'
;MSSICLIDTSVFLEILNVPNYNQHRASVLEDFKTYAQSGCTFLLPMATILETGNHIAQNGDGTMRRKTALRFVKEVKDAFTGVAPWKPTTFPNTEEILLWIDQFPDLAGKNKAPQKQEGTSFGDLSIIREFEKSCHLFSMSEVFIWSLDSDLENYHQMPQ
;
A
#
# COMPACT_ATOMS: atom_id res chain seq x y z
N MET A 1 20.80 -4.18 8.77
CA MET A 1 19.45 -4.69 9.06
C MET A 1 18.65 -4.56 7.78
N SER A 2 17.89 -5.59 7.41
CA SER A 2 16.96 -5.50 6.27
C SER A 2 15.67 -4.82 6.70
N SER A 3 15.08 -4.04 5.81
CA SER A 3 13.78 -3.40 6.01
C SER A 3 12.78 -3.92 4.97
N ILE A 4 11.53 -4.11 5.40
CA ILE A 4 10.40 -4.52 4.58
C ILE A 4 9.36 -3.40 4.62
N CYS A 5 9.04 -2.85 3.45
CA CYS A 5 8.11 -1.73 3.30
C CYS A 5 6.87 -2.19 2.55
N LEU A 6 5.69 -2.09 3.17
CA LEU A 6 4.42 -2.28 2.47
C LEU A 6 3.96 -0.93 1.89
N ILE A 7 3.76 -0.86 0.57
CA ILE A 7 3.37 0.38 -0.11
C ILE A 7 1.85 0.55 -0.05
N ASP A 8 1.37 1.62 0.58
CA ASP A 8 -0.04 2.00 0.56
C ASP A 8 -0.48 2.66 -0.77
N THR A 9 -1.78 2.71 -1.02
CA THR A 9 -2.42 3.37 -2.18
C THR A 9 -1.94 4.80 -2.35
N SER A 10 -1.90 5.59 -1.28
CA SER A 10 -1.50 7.00 -1.34
C SER A 10 -0.10 7.21 -1.93
N VAL A 11 0.86 6.38 -1.52
CA VAL A 11 2.24 6.40 -2.04
C VAL A 11 2.31 5.88 -3.47
N PHE A 12 1.56 4.83 -3.81
CA PHE A 12 1.61 4.28 -5.16
C PHE A 12 1.01 5.23 -6.21
N LEU A 13 -0.02 5.99 -5.85
CA LEU A 13 -0.58 7.06 -6.69
C LEU A 13 0.48 8.13 -7.03
N GLU A 14 1.27 8.53 -6.03
CA GLU A 14 2.37 9.47 -6.17
C GLU A 14 3.46 8.91 -7.09
N ILE A 15 3.87 7.65 -6.89
CA ILE A 15 4.86 6.94 -7.73
C ILE A 15 4.40 6.87 -9.21
N LEU A 16 3.12 6.57 -9.44
CA LEU A 16 2.51 6.50 -10.77
C LEU A 16 2.22 7.86 -11.39
N ASN A 17 2.45 8.95 -10.66
CA ASN A 17 2.15 10.30 -11.09
C ASN A 17 0.68 10.42 -11.53
N VAL A 18 -0.25 9.95 -10.69
CA VAL A 18 -1.68 10.03 -10.97
C VAL A 18 -2.15 11.48 -10.79
N PRO A 19 -2.76 12.13 -11.82
CA PRO A 19 -3.24 13.51 -11.68
C PRO A 19 -4.14 13.67 -10.44
N ASN A 20 -4.11 14.82 -9.77
CA ASN A 20 -4.86 15.11 -8.54
C ASN A 20 -4.49 14.27 -7.29
N TYR A 21 -3.57 13.31 -7.42
CA TYR A 21 -3.07 12.47 -6.33
C TYR A 21 -1.52 12.38 -6.38
N ASN A 22 -0.87 13.45 -6.84
CA ASN A 22 0.56 13.51 -7.09
C ASN A 22 1.25 14.75 -6.47
N GLN A 23 0.64 15.34 -5.43
CA GLN A 23 1.06 16.59 -4.83
C GLN A 23 2.40 16.47 -4.07
N HIS A 24 2.72 15.27 -3.57
CA HIS A 24 3.92 14.98 -2.78
C HIS A 24 4.95 14.16 -3.57
N ARG A 25 4.82 14.11 -4.90
CA ARG A 25 5.58 13.19 -5.74
C ARG A 25 7.08 13.33 -5.59
N ALA A 26 7.56 14.58 -5.47
CA ALA A 26 8.98 14.85 -5.36
C ALA A 26 9.58 14.23 -4.07
N SER A 27 8.91 14.38 -2.93
CA SER A 27 9.36 13.77 -1.68
C SER A 27 9.24 12.25 -1.73
N VAL A 28 8.11 11.73 -2.23
CA VAL A 28 7.91 10.27 -2.36
C VAL A 28 8.99 9.62 -3.22
N LEU A 29 9.44 10.26 -4.31
CA LEU A 29 10.52 9.71 -5.14
C LEU A 29 11.89 9.76 -4.46
N GLU A 30 12.16 10.77 -3.62
CA GLU A 30 13.41 10.85 -2.87
C GLU A 30 13.43 9.83 -1.73
N ASP A 31 12.30 9.64 -1.04
CA ASP A 31 12.13 8.59 -0.03
C ASP A 31 12.28 7.20 -0.66
N PHE A 32 11.63 6.97 -1.81
CA PHE A 32 11.78 5.73 -2.57
C PHE A 32 13.25 5.42 -2.87
N LYS A 33 14.00 6.42 -3.34
CA LYS A 33 15.41 6.28 -3.64
C LYS A 33 16.22 5.99 -2.38
N THR A 34 15.94 6.68 -1.28
CA THR A 34 16.60 6.47 0.02
C THR A 34 16.37 5.05 0.52
N TYR A 35 15.13 4.57 0.51
CA TYR A 35 14.76 3.21 0.89
C TYR A 35 15.37 2.16 -0.04
N ALA A 36 15.38 2.39 -1.35
CA ALA A 36 16.01 1.47 -2.29
C ALA A 36 17.53 1.37 -2.05
N GLN A 37 18.19 2.50 -1.76
CA GLN A 37 19.63 2.54 -1.46
C GLN A 37 19.99 1.86 -0.14
N SER A 38 19.08 1.84 0.85
CA SER A 38 19.27 1.09 2.09
C SER A 38 19.05 -0.43 1.95
N GLY A 39 18.63 -0.90 0.77
CA GLY A 39 18.30 -2.31 0.53
C GLY A 39 16.92 -2.70 1.05
N CYS A 40 16.01 -1.75 1.20
CA CYS A 40 14.62 -2.01 1.57
C CYS A 40 13.93 -2.91 0.52
N THR A 41 13.22 -3.92 0.99
CA THR A 41 12.35 -4.73 0.14
C THR A 41 10.95 -4.13 0.15
N PHE A 42 10.44 -3.78 -1.02
CA PHE A 42 9.10 -3.25 -1.17
C PHE A 42 8.09 -4.35 -1.47
N LEU A 43 7.03 -4.38 -0.69
CA LEU A 43 5.85 -5.21 -0.92
C LEU A 43 4.73 -4.33 -1.45
N LEU A 44 4.02 -4.81 -2.46
CA LEU A 44 2.88 -4.15 -3.08
C LEU A 44 1.60 -4.91 -2.73
N PRO A 45 0.86 -4.47 -1.70
CA PRO A 45 -0.42 -5.04 -1.30
C PRO A 45 -1.42 -5.15 -2.44
N MET A 46 -2.26 -6.19 -2.40
CA MET A 46 -3.32 -6.34 -3.40
C MET A 46 -4.36 -5.22 -3.31
N ALA A 47 -4.69 -4.75 -2.10
CA ALA A 47 -5.56 -3.59 -1.92
C ALA A 47 -5.01 -2.34 -2.61
N THR A 48 -3.71 -2.05 -2.45
CA THR A 48 -3.02 -0.95 -3.13
C THR A 48 -3.23 -1.01 -4.64
N ILE A 49 -3.11 -2.19 -5.26
CA ILE A 49 -3.32 -2.37 -6.70
C ILE A 49 -4.78 -2.09 -7.09
N LEU A 50 -5.75 -2.64 -6.35
CA LEU A 50 -7.17 -2.51 -6.65
C LEU A 50 -7.66 -1.06 -6.47
N GLU A 51 -7.29 -0.42 -5.37
CA GLU A 51 -7.69 0.95 -5.06
C GLU A 51 -7.04 1.95 -6.01
N THR A 52 -5.75 1.76 -6.34
CA THR A 52 -5.09 2.57 -7.37
C THR A 52 -5.82 2.48 -8.71
N GLY A 53 -6.23 1.28 -9.12
CA GLY A 53 -7.05 1.09 -10.31
C GLY A 53 -8.37 1.87 -10.26
N ASN A 54 -9.04 1.87 -9.10
CA ASN A 54 -10.27 2.61 -8.88
C ASN A 54 -10.06 4.13 -8.93
N HIS A 55 -9.02 4.66 -8.28
CA HIS A 55 -8.65 6.08 -8.36
C HIS A 55 -8.36 6.50 -9.80
N ILE A 56 -7.63 5.68 -10.58
CA ILE A 56 -7.40 5.97 -12.00
C ILE A 56 -8.73 6.05 -12.76
N ALA A 57 -9.68 5.16 -12.52
CA ALA A 57 -10.97 5.18 -13.20
C ALA A 57 -11.79 6.44 -12.90
N GLN A 58 -11.63 7.03 -11.71
CA GLN A 58 -12.36 8.20 -11.24
C GLN A 58 -11.65 9.54 -11.51
N ASN A 59 -10.47 9.51 -12.12
CA ASN A 59 -9.59 10.69 -12.18
C ASN A 59 -9.49 11.35 -13.57
N GLY A 60 -9.89 12.62 -13.67
CA GLY A 60 -9.71 13.44 -14.88
C GLY A 60 -10.51 12.94 -16.10
N ASP A 61 -10.05 13.28 -17.30
CA ASP A 61 -10.71 12.89 -18.56
C ASP A 61 -10.28 11.50 -19.07
N GLY A 62 -10.95 10.99 -20.10
CA GLY A 62 -10.65 9.67 -20.68
C GLY A 62 -9.23 9.52 -21.22
N THR A 63 -8.61 10.59 -21.72
CA THR A 63 -7.23 10.57 -22.21
C THR A 63 -6.24 10.46 -21.06
N MET A 64 -6.45 11.24 -20.00
CA MET A 64 -5.65 11.16 -18.78
C MET A 64 -5.74 9.79 -18.13
N ARG A 65 -6.97 9.25 -17.98
CA ARG A 65 -7.20 7.90 -17.45
C ARG A 65 -6.45 6.84 -18.23
N ARG A 66 -6.52 6.88 -19.57
CA ARG A 66 -5.80 5.94 -20.43
C ARG A 66 -4.29 6.03 -20.24
N LYS A 67 -3.72 7.24 -20.25
CA LYS A 67 -2.26 7.43 -20.07
C LYS A 67 -1.79 6.94 -18.71
N THR A 68 -2.57 7.18 -17.65
CA THR A 68 -2.25 6.72 -16.30
C THR A 68 -2.39 5.20 -16.16
N ALA A 69 -3.45 4.62 -16.73
CA ALA A 69 -3.64 3.17 -16.76
C ALA A 69 -2.48 2.45 -17.46
N LEU A 70 -1.88 3.03 -18.50
CA LEU A 70 -0.69 2.45 -19.16
C LEU A 70 0.52 2.40 -18.21
N ARG A 71 0.75 3.44 -17.40
CA ARG A 71 1.83 3.43 -16.38
C ARG A 71 1.53 2.39 -15.30
N PHE A 72 0.31 2.38 -14.79
CA PHE A 72 -0.15 1.38 -13.82
C PHE A 72 0.08 -0.06 -14.32
N VAL A 73 -0.35 -0.37 -15.54
CA VAL A 73 -0.17 -1.70 -16.14
C VAL A 73 1.30 -2.08 -16.24
N LYS A 74 2.17 -1.14 -16.64
CA LYS A 74 3.61 -1.38 -16.70
C LYS A 74 4.15 -1.75 -15.31
N GLU A 75 3.94 -0.87 -14.32
CA GLU A 75 4.50 -1.05 -12.98
C GLU A 75 3.97 -2.30 -12.25
N VAL A 76 2.69 -2.64 -12.43
CA VAL A 76 2.12 -3.86 -11.84
C VAL A 76 2.64 -5.10 -12.55
N LYS A 77 2.73 -5.13 -13.89
CA LYS A 77 3.32 -6.27 -14.60
C LYS A 77 4.79 -6.48 -14.24
N ASP A 78 5.54 -5.40 -14.12
CA ASP A 78 6.95 -5.45 -13.72
C ASP A 78 7.08 -6.03 -12.29
N ALA A 79 6.14 -5.73 -11.38
CA ALA A 79 6.07 -6.34 -10.05
C ALA A 79 5.91 -7.86 -10.09
N PHE A 80 4.93 -8.35 -10.87
CA PHE A 80 4.64 -9.78 -10.98
C PHE A 80 5.72 -10.56 -11.74
N THR A 81 6.51 -9.89 -12.58
CA THR A 81 7.61 -10.51 -13.34
C THR A 81 8.97 -10.34 -12.66
N GLY A 82 9.02 -9.71 -11.49
CA GLY A 82 10.26 -9.50 -10.73
C GLY A 82 11.22 -8.47 -11.35
N VAL A 83 10.73 -7.62 -12.25
CA VAL A 83 11.48 -6.53 -12.87
C VAL A 83 11.40 -5.25 -12.04
N ALA A 84 10.25 -5.01 -11.38
CA ALA A 84 10.07 -3.86 -10.53
C ALA A 84 10.84 -4.00 -9.20
N PRO A 85 11.15 -2.87 -8.54
CA PRO A 85 11.78 -2.86 -7.22
C PRO A 85 10.83 -3.37 -6.11
N TRP A 86 9.53 -3.48 -6.38
CA TRP A 86 8.52 -4.03 -5.48
C TRP A 86 8.00 -5.39 -5.95
N LYS A 87 7.56 -6.20 -4.98
CA LYS A 87 6.96 -7.52 -5.20
C LYS A 87 5.52 -7.52 -4.70
N PRO A 88 4.56 -8.11 -5.44
CA PRO A 88 3.20 -8.23 -4.94
C PRO A 88 3.18 -9.06 -3.65
N THR A 89 2.30 -8.72 -2.71
CA THR A 89 2.01 -9.60 -1.58
C THR A 89 1.29 -10.84 -2.05
N THR A 90 1.34 -11.90 -1.23
CA THR A 90 0.61 -13.13 -1.55
C THR A 90 -0.88 -12.88 -1.37
N PHE A 91 -1.68 -13.32 -2.34
CA PHE A 91 -3.14 -13.26 -2.23
C PHE A 91 -3.62 -13.96 -0.96
N PRO A 92 -4.53 -13.34 -0.20
CA PRO A 92 -5.11 -14.00 0.96
C PRO A 92 -5.92 -15.22 0.52
N ASN A 93 -5.79 -16.30 1.29
CA ASN A 93 -6.62 -17.48 1.07
C ASN A 93 -8.03 -17.28 1.65
N THR A 94 -8.94 -18.22 1.38
CA THR A 94 -10.33 -18.14 1.85
C THR A 94 -10.46 -18.02 3.37
N GLU A 95 -9.62 -18.72 4.14
CA GLU A 95 -9.65 -18.68 5.60
C GLU A 95 -9.23 -17.31 6.13
N GLU A 96 -8.19 -16.71 5.54
CA GLU A 96 -7.74 -15.35 5.87
C GLU A 96 -8.86 -14.34 5.60
N ILE A 97 -9.51 -14.41 4.42
CA ILE A 97 -10.60 -13.49 4.06
C ILE A 97 -11.79 -13.62 5.01
N LEU A 98 -12.19 -14.85 5.37
CA LEU A 98 -13.32 -15.08 6.28
C LEU A 98 -13.03 -14.48 7.66
N LEU A 99 -11.82 -14.67 8.19
CA LEU A 99 -11.40 -14.05 9.45
C LEU A 99 -11.47 -12.52 9.40
N TRP A 100 -11.03 -11.92 8.29
CA TRP A 100 -11.08 -10.46 8.13
C TRP A 100 -12.52 -9.95 8.03
N ILE A 101 -13.40 -10.67 7.33
CA ILE A 101 -14.82 -10.32 7.20
C ILE A 101 -15.51 -10.33 8.56
N ASP A 102 -15.24 -11.32 9.41
CA ASP A 102 -15.85 -11.42 10.75
C ASP A 102 -15.43 -10.26 11.66
N GLN A 103 -14.23 -9.72 11.47
CA GLN A 103 -13.69 -8.60 12.27
C GLN A 103 -14.08 -7.22 11.72
N PHE A 104 -14.40 -7.14 10.42
CA PHE A 104 -14.60 -5.88 9.72
C PHE A 104 -15.70 -4.98 10.32
N PRO A 105 -16.89 -5.49 10.72
CA PRO A 105 -17.96 -4.64 11.25
C PRO A 105 -17.52 -3.78 12.45
N ASP A 106 -16.73 -4.36 13.36
CA ASP A 106 -16.23 -3.66 14.54
C ASP A 106 -15.21 -2.57 14.18
N LEU A 107 -14.39 -2.81 13.15
CA LEU A 107 -13.36 -1.87 12.70
C LEU A 107 -13.94 -0.75 11.82
N ALA A 108 -14.96 -1.07 11.01
CA ALA A 108 -15.69 -0.09 10.20
C ALA A 108 -16.54 0.86 11.07
N GLY A 109 -17.04 0.39 12.21
CA GLY A 109 -17.83 1.20 13.14
C GLY A 109 -17.03 2.08 14.10
N LYS A 110 -15.70 1.87 14.19
CA LYS A 110 -14.81 2.63 15.10
C LYS A 110 -14.08 3.72 14.34
N ASN A 111 -14.19 4.95 14.82
CA ASN A 111 -13.39 6.06 14.31
C ASN A 111 -11.90 5.76 14.41
N LYS A 112 -11.16 5.91 13.30
CA LYS A 112 -9.71 5.68 13.23
C LYS A 112 -8.90 6.62 14.15
N ALA A 113 -9.42 7.82 14.41
CA ALA A 113 -8.84 8.80 15.32
C ALA A 113 -9.94 9.62 16.01
N PRO A 114 -9.68 10.24 17.19
CA PRO A 114 -10.70 11.02 17.91
C PRO A 114 -11.36 12.14 17.08
N GLN A 115 -10.64 12.69 16.10
CA GLN A 115 -11.11 13.77 15.22
C GLN A 115 -11.59 13.29 13.83
N LYS A 116 -11.45 11.99 13.50
CA LYS A 116 -11.92 11.42 12.22
C LYS A 116 -13.30 10.77 12.41
N GLN A 117 -14.25 11.08 11.53
CA GLN A 117 -15.58 10.43 11.50
C GLN A 117 -15.63 9.34 10.42
N GLU A 118 -14.59 8.53 10.39
CA GLU A 118 -14.40 7.46 9.41
C GLU A 118 -13.78 6.25 10.12
N GLY A 119 -14.31 5.07 9.84
CA GLY A 119 -13.77 3.81 10.33
C GLY A 119 -12.83 3.14 9.34
N THR A 120 -12.26 2.00 9.74
CA THR A 120 -11.27 1.30 8.91
C THR A 120 -11.93 0.78 7.64
N SER A 121 -11.39 1.13 6.46
CA SER A 121 -11.86 0.57 5.20
C SER A 121 -11.42 -0.90 5.10
N PHE A 122 -12.11 -1.70 4.29
CA PHE A 122 -11.69 -3.10 4.11
C PHE A 122 -10.32 -3.20 3.40
N GLY A 123 -9.99 -2.23 2.55
CA GLY A 123 -8.67 -2.10 1.93
C GLY A 123 -7.59 -1.89 2.98
N ASP A 124 -7.73 -0.88 3.84
CA ASP A 124 -6.80 -0.61 4.95
C ASP A 124 -6.64 -1.83 5.86
N LEU A 125 -7.76 -2.48 6.23
CA LEU A 125 -7.73 -3.71 7.03
C LEU A 125 -6.86 -4.78 6.38
N SER A 126 -7.01 -5.00 5.07
CA SER A 126 -6.20 -6.00 4.37
C SER A 126 -4.71 -5.66 4.35
N ILE A 127 -4.34 -4.38 4.19
CA ILE A 127 -2.93 -3.92 4.26
C ILE A 127 -2.38 -4.14 5.69
N ILE A 128 -3.16 -3.81 6.71
CA ILE A 128 -2.79 -4.01 8.13
C ILE A 128 -2.54 -5.51 8.40
N ARG A 129 -3.40 -6.40 7.89
CA ARG A 129 -3.24 -7.85 8.04
C ARG A 129 -2.01 -8.38 7.31
N GLU A 130 -1.70 -7.82 6.14
CA GLU A 130 -0.46 -8.13 5.41
C GLU A 130 0.78 -7.62 6.16
N PHE A 131 0.70 -6.46 6.83
CA PHE A 131 1.74 -5.94 7.71
C PHE A 131 1.99 -6.88 8.90
N GLU A 132 0.95 -7.26 9.64
CA GLU A 132 1.06 -8.19 10.77
C GLU A 132 1.69 -9.52 10.35
N LYS A 133 1.24 -10.08 9.22
CA LYS A 133 1.83 -11.30 8.64
C LYS A 133 3.30 -11.12 8.28
N SER A 134 3.67 -9.97 7.71
CA SER A 134 5.06 -9.64 7.37
C SER A 134 5.93 -9.52 8.62
N CYS A 135 5.42 -8.90 9.69
CA CYS A 135 6.10 -8.84 10.99
C CYS A 135 6.41 -10.23 11.56
N HIS A 136 5.48 -11.18 11.43
CA HIS A 136 5.70 -12.57 11.85
C HIS A 136 6.71 -13.31 10.97
N LEU A 137 6.66 -13.12 9.66
CA LEU A 137 7.56 -13.79 8.71
C LEU A 137 8.98 -13.23 8.73
N PHE A 138 9.13 -11.94 9.01
CA PHE A 138 10.39 -11.20 8.95
C PHE A 138 10.76 -10.59 10.30
N SER A 139 10.65 -11.35 11.38
CA SER A 139 10.85 -10.85 12.76
C SER A 139 12.22 -10.17 13.00
N MET A 140 13.25 -10.57 12.26
CA MET A 140 14.60 -10.00 12.32
C MET A 140 14.79 -8.75 11.44
N SER A 141 13.75 -8.29 10.75
CA SER A 141 13.75 -7.11 9.88
C SER A 141 12.89 -6.00 10.48
N GLU A 142 13.19 -4.77 10.10
CA GLU A 142 12.27 -3.65 10.29
C GLU A 142 11.10 -3.86 9.31
N VAL A 143 9.86 -3.72 9.77
CA VAL A 143 8.67 -3.83 8.92
C VAL A 143 7.81 -2.60 9.14
N PHE A 144 7.37 -1.95 8.07
CA PHE A 144 6.52 -0.76 8.17
C PHE A 144 5.59 -0.60 6.97
N ILE A 145 4.48 0.10 7.17
CA ILE A 145 3.62 0.57 6.09
C ILE A 145 4.10 1.97 5.67
N TRP A 146 4.38 2.16 4.39
CA TRP A 146 4.68 3.48 3.84
C TRP A 146 3.40 4.06 3.23
N SER A 147 2.84 5.05 3.92
CA SER A 147 1.60 5.75 3.58
C SER A 147 1.77 7.26 3.79
N LEU A 148 0.94 8.04 3.10
CA LEU A 148 0.71 9.46 3.36
C LEU A 148 -0.58 9.70 4.19
N ASP A 149 -1.31 8.63 4.54
CA ASP A 149 -2.40 8.67 5.49
C ASP A 149 -1.87 8.39 6.90
N SER A 150 -2.05 9.36 7.78
CA SER A 150 -1.67 9.29 9.19
C SER A 150 -2.24 8.06 9.92
N ASP A 151 -3.33 7.47 9.42
CA ASP A 151 -3.93 6.27 10.03
C ASP A 151 -3.04 5.03 9.86
N LEU A 152 -2.31 4.94 8.74
CA LEU A 152 -1.43 3.82 8.43
C LEU A 152 0.04 4.08 8.76
N GLU A 153 0.45 5.35 8.90
CA GLU A 153 1.82 5.73 9.27
C GLU A 153 2.28 5.16 10.61
N ASN A 154 1.36 4.85 11.53
CA ASN A 154 1.68 4.31 12.85
C ASN A 154 2.08 2.82 12.83
N TYR A 155 1.92 2.11 11.71
CA TYR A 155 2.26 0.70 11.60
C TYR A 155 3.74 0.51 11.27
N HIS A 156 4.53 0.35 12.33
CA HIS A 156 5.96 0.17 12.26
C HIS A 156 6.43 -0.77 13.38
N GLN A 157 7.09 -1.86 13.00
CA GLN A 157 7.73 -2.81 13.90
C GLN A 157 9.25 -2.83 13.69
N MET A 158 9.99 -2.58 14.78
CA MET A 158 11.44 -2.76 14.83
C MET A 158 11.81 -4.25 14.92
N PRO A 159 13.00 -4.65 14.46
CA PRO A 159 13.49 -6.02 14.62
C PRO A 159 13.41 -6.50 16.08
N GLN A 160 12.94 -7.73 16.29
CA GLN A 160 12.89 -8.40 17.60
C GLN A 160 14.11 -9.30 17.83
#